data_AF-A0A3M1R3T7-F1
#
_entry.id   AF-A0A3M1R3T7-F1
#
_cell.length_a   1.000
_cell.length_b   1.000
_cell.length_c   1.000
_cell.angle_alpha   90.00
_cell.angle_beta   90.00
_cell.angle_gamma   90.00
#
_symmetry.space_group_name_H-M   'P 1'
#
loop_
_entity.id
_entity.type
_entity.pdbx_description
1 polymer ?
#
loop_
_entity_poly.entity_id
_entity_poly.type
_entity_poly.pdbx_seq_one_letter_code
_entity_poly.pdbx_strand_id
1 'polypeptide(L)'
;LWLEAGVTGASQEAEAGRMTWAAGGELSVELAGWTPYLRLDRSVDGGRASLHPLAGAMVPLAGGRLELHLELSSEEPEGGPWPVHLAVGPNLHLSEAVELLPEVSVVREGATGESGWAVTVGVVVDPSRLLGHAGGTSASS
;
A
#
# COMPACT_ATOMS: atom_id res chain seq x y z
N LEU A 1 18.84 -6.87 11.70
CA LEU A 1 17.69 -7.68 11.24
C LEU A 1 16.58 -7.43 12.23
N TRP A 2 15.62 -6.60 11.85
CA TRP A 2 14.42 -6.34 12.64
C TRP A 2 13.26 -6.80 11.76
N LEU A 3 12.36 -7.57 12.36
CA LEU A 3 11.19 -8.13 11.70
C LEU A 3 10.01 -7.32 12.21
N GLU A 4 9.40 -6.52 11.34
CA GLU A 4 8.15 -5.84 11.69
C GLU A 4 6.98 -6.66 11.15
N ALA A 5 6.08 -7.04 12.05
CA ALA A 5 4.84 -7.72 11.73
C ALA A 5 3.69 -6.76 12.04
N GLY A 6 3.14 -6.13 11.00
CA GLY A 6 2.02 -5.20 11.11
C GLY A 6 0.70 -5.87 10.76
N VAL A 7 -0.42 -5.41 11.35
CA VAL A 7 -1.77 -5.74 10.87
C VAL A 7 -2.20 -4.64 9.90
N THR A 8 -2.42 -4.99 8.63
CA THR A 8 -3.05 -4.09 7.67
C THR A 8 -4.55 -4.07 7.98
N GLY A 9 -5.04 -2.87 8.31
CA GLY A 9 -6.26 -2.66 9.10
C GLY A 9 -7.57 -3.23 8.53
N ALA A 10 -8.60 -3.21 9.38
CA ALA A 10 -9.97 -3.50 8.97
C ALA A 10 -10.63 -2.24 8.42
N SER A 11 -10.86 -2.18 7.11
CA SER A 11 -11.73 -1.19 6.49
C SER A 11 -13.18 -1.69 6.48
N GLN A 12 -14.11 -0.75 6.70
CA GLN A 12 -15.54 -0.97 6.60
C GLN A 12 -16.07 0.02 5.55
N GLU A 13 -16.39 -0.48 4.37
CA GLU A 13 -17.19 0.27 3.39
C GLU A 13 -18.60 -0.31 3.36
N ALA A 14 -19.58 0.53 3.71
CA ALA A 14 -20.98 0.16 3.73
C ALA A 14 -21.69 0.81 2.54
N GLU A 15 -21.56 0.22 1.36
CA GLU A 15 -22.41 0.55 0.22
C GLU A 15 -23.60 -0.42 0.18
N ALA A 16 -24.81 0.14 0.20
CA ALA A 16 -26.09 -0.58 0.02
C ALA A 16 -26.28 -1.86 0.86
N GLY A 17 -25.80 -1.90 2.11
CA GLY A 17 -26.00 -3.02 3.02
C GLY A 17 -25.10 -4.24 2.77
N ARG A 18 -24.09 -4.11 1.89
CA ARG A 18 -22.97 -5.06 1.82
C ARG A 18 -21.87 -4.58 2.75
N MET A 19 -21.21 -5.54 3.38
CA MET A 19 -20.20 -5.30 4.39
C MET A 19 -18.91 -5.94 3.91
N THR A 20 -17.93 -5.11 3.59
CA THR A 20 -16.58 -5.56 3.24
C THR A 20 -15.70 -5.47 4.48
N TRP A 21 -14.96 -6.55 4.76
CA TRP A 21 -13.94 -6.60 5.79
C TRP A 21 -12.62 -6.98 5.14
N ALA A 22 -11.52 -6.33 5.51
CA ALA A 22 -10.18 -6.78 5.16
C ALA A 22 -9.35 -6.99 6.43
N ALA A 23 -8.44 -7.96 6.40
CA ALA A 23 -7.44 -8.12 7.43
C ALA A 23 -6.21 -8.76 6.81
N GLY A 24 -5.03 -8.25 7.14
CA GLY A 24 -3.79 -8.82 6.63
C GLY A 24 -2.62 -8.63 7.57
N GLY A 25 -1.49 -9.13 7.09
CA GLY A 25 -0.21 -9.00 7.76
C GLY A 25 0.87 -8.62 6.78
N GLU A 26 1.77 -7.74 7.21
CA GLU A 26 2.98 -7.41 6.47
C GLU A 26 4.21 -7.88 7.25
N LEU A 27 5.19 -8.39 6.51
CA LEU A 27 6.50 -8.78 6.99
C LEU A 27 7.56 -7.99 6.23
N SER A 28 8.26 -7.09 6.89
CA SER A 28 9.34 -6.32 6.27
C SER A 28 10.70 -6.62 6.90
N VAL A 29 11.77 -6.44 6.13
CA VAL A 29 13.15 -6.59 6.58
C VAL A 29 13.98 -5.43 6.07
N GLU A 30 14.59 -4.67 6.97
CA GLU A 30 15.54 -3.62 6.57
C GLU A 30 16.91 -4.24 6.23
N LEU A 31 17.35 -4.01 5.00
CA LEU A 31 18.66 -4.38 4.47
C LEU A 31 19.41 -3.10 4.08
N ALA A 32 20.74 -3.19 3.92
CA ALA A 32 21.58 -2.02 3.65
C ALA A 32 21.18 -1.30 2.34
N GLY A 33 20.31 -0.29 2.45
CA GLY A 33 19.84 0.54 1.35
C GLY A 33 18.53 0.10 0.69
N TRP A 34 17.81 -0.90 1.20
CA TRP A 34 16.48 -1.28 0.72
C TRP A 34 15.71 -2.13 1.74
N THR A 35 14.39 -2.13 1.64
CA THR A 35 13.47 -2.84 2.54
C THR A 35 12.54 -3.72 1.72
N PRO A 36 12.86 -5.02 1.51
CA PRO A 36 11.89 -5.98 1.02
C PRO A 36 10.77 -6.22 2.03
N TYR A 37 9.59 -6.53 1.53
CA TYR A 37 8.46 -6.93 2.35
C TYR A 37 7.53 -7.91 1.62
N LEU A 38 6.77 -8.66 2.41
CA LEU A 38 5.71 -9.55 1.97
C LEU A 38 4.44 -9.16 2.71
N ARG A 39 3.34 -9.00 1.98
CA ARG A 39 2.02 -8.75 2.55
C ARG A 39 1.05 -9.84 2.11
N LEU A 40 0.18 -10.24 3.02
CA LEU A 40 -0.96 -11.09 2.71
C LEU A 40 -2.20 -10.48 3.33
N ASP A 41 -3.11 -10.03 2.47
CA ASP A 41 -4.41 -9.52 2.88
C ASP A 41 -5.51 -10.55 2.56
N ARG A 42 -6.51 -10.61 3.42
CA ARG A 42 -7.73 -11.36 3.20
C ARG A 42 -8.91 -10.42 3.30
N SER A 43 -9.70 -10.32 2.24
CA SER A 43 -10.95 -9.59 2.22
C SER A 43 -12.15 -10.52 2.24
N VAL A 44 -13.26 -10.04 2.79
CA VAL A 44 -14.58 -10.67 2.75
C VAL A 44 -15.57 -9.62 2.29
N ASP A 45 -16.15 -9.77 1.09
CA ASP A 45 -17.20 -8.92 0.55
C ASP A 45 -18.46 -9.77 0.29
N GLY A 46 -19.59 -9.38 0.88
CA GLY A 46 -20.89 -10.02 0.60
C GLY A 46 -20.94 -11.53 0.88
N GLY A 47 -20.06 -12.04 1.75
CA GLY A 47 -19.93 -13.47 2.07
C GLY A 47 -18.89 -14.23 1.25
N ARG A 48 -18.25 -13.57 0.27
CA ARG A 48 -17.14 -14.11 -0.50
C ARG A 48 -15.82 -13.68 0.13
N ALA A 49 -14.93 -14.65 0.38
CA ALA A 49 -13.55 -14.33 0.77
C ALA A 49 -12.65 -14.27 -0.46
N SER A 50 -11.70 -13.34 -0.47
CA SER A 50 -10.60 -13.27 -1.44
C SER A 50 -9.28 -13.06 -0.72
N LEU A 51 -8.20 -13.60 -1.29
CA LEU A 51 -6.83 -13.42 -0.84
C LEU A 51 -6.07 -12.49 -1.78
N HIS A 52 -5.23 -11.63 -1.21
CA HIS A 52 -4.37 -10.71 -1.94
C HIS A 52 -2.93 -10.81 -1.41
N PRO A 53 -2.11 -11.75 -1.94
CA PRO A 53 -0.69 -11.82 -1.68
C PRO A 53 0.05 -10.72 -2.45
N LEU A 54 1.07 -10.17 -1.81
CA LEU A 54 1.93 -9.15 -2.35
C LEU A 54 3.37 -9.36 -1.88
N ALA A 55 4.31 -9.14 -2.78
CA ALA A 55 5.73 -9.07 -2.48
C ALA A 55 6.27 -7.77 -3.06
N GLY A 56 7.06 -7.04 -2.30
CA GLY A 56 7.61 -5.79 -2.79
C GLY A 56 8.92 -5.41 -2.15
N ALA A 57 9.40 -4.25 -2.58
CA ALA A 57 10.63 -3.66 -2.11
C ALA A 57 10.53 -2.14 -2.14
N MET A 58 11.03 -1.53 -1.07
CA MET A 58 11.21 -0.09 -0.96
C MET A 58 12.69 0.24 -1.02
N VAL A 59 13.07 1.25 -1.79
CA VAL A 59 14.46 1.71 -1.91
C VAL A 59 14.49 3.21 -1.62
N PRO A 60 15.02 3.64 -0.47
CA PRO A 60 15.18 5.06 -0.19
C PRO A 60 16.21 5.68 -1.14
N LEU A 61 15.82 6.76 -1.78
CA LEU A 61 16.62 7.55 -2.72
C LEU A 61 16.69 9.01 -2.23
N ALA A 62 17.60 9.79 -2.81
CA ALA A 62 17.71 11.24 -2.58
C ALA A 62 17.70 11.68 -1.09
N GLY A 63 18.27 10.87 -0.20
CA GLY A 63 18.34 11.15 1.24
C GLY A 63 16.99 11.05 1.96
N GLY A 64 16.09 10.18 1.51
CA GLY A 64 14.79 9.91 2.16
C GLY A 64 13.65 10.81 1.71
N ARG A 65 13.87 11.67 0.70
CA ARG A 65 12.80 12.49 0.09
C ARG A 65 12.07 11.78 -1.05
N LEU A 66 12.67 10.71 -1.53
CA LEU A 66 12.18 9.87 -2.60
C LEU A 66 12.36 8.44 -2.14
N GLU A 67 11.35 7.60 -2.30
CA GLU A 67 11.51 6.16 -2.12
C GLU A 67 10.95 5.47 -3.36
N LEU A 68 11.72 4.55 -3.95
CA LEU A 68 11.21 3.78 -5.08
C LEU A 68 10.54 2.53 -4.54
N HIS A 69 9.32 2.32 -5.01
CA HIS A 69 8.49 1.20 -4.65
C HIS A 69 8.28 0.27 -5.85
N LEU A 70 8.46 -1.02 -5.62
CA LEU A 70 8.20 -2.08 -6.59
C LEU A 70 7.32 -3.13 -5.91
N GLU A 71 6.19 -3.46 -6.52
CA GLU A 71 5.27 -4.46 -6.01
C GLU A 71 4.92 -5.50 -7.07
N LEU A 72 4.87 -6.75 -6.64
CA LEU A 72 4.30 -7.88 -7.35
C LEU A 72 3.16 -8.40 -6.51
N SER A 73 1.93 -8.28 -7.01
CA SER A 73 0.75 -8.74 -6.31
C SER A 73 -0.17 -9.55 -7.20
N SER A 74 -1.16 -10.16 -6.56
CA SER A 74 -2.23 -10.86 -7.25
C SER A 74 -3.47 -10.86 -6.36
N GLU A 75 -4.63 -10.97 -6.98
CA GLU A 75 -5.89 -11.15 -6.28
C GLU A 75 -6.48 -12.52 -6.64
N GLU A 76 -7.02 -13.21 -5.64
CA GLU A 76 -7.66 -14.51 -5.82
C GLU A 76 -8.77 -14.41 -6.89
N PRO A 77 -8.63 -15.12 -8.01
CA PRO A 77 -9.58 -15.00 -9.10
C PRO A 77 -10.89 -15.69 -8.75
N GLU A 78 -11.97 -15.33 -9.45
CA GLU A 78 -13.24 -16.04 -9.33
C GLU A 78 -13.24 -17.47 -9.91
N GLY A 79 -12.12 -17.84 -10.54
CA GLY A 79 -11.86 -19.11 -11.17
C GLY A 79 -10.75 -18.94 -12.21
N GLY A 80 -10.03 -20.02 -12.51
CA GLY A 80 -8.90 -19.97 -13.44
C GLY A 80 -7.60 -19.50 -12.79
N PRO A 81 -6.56 -19.24 -13.61
CA PRO A 81 -5.25 -18.84 -13.11
C PRO A 81 -5.26 -17.43 -12.50
N TRP A 82 -4.37 -17.22 -11.54
CA TRP A 82 -4.23 -15.96 -10.82
C TRP A 82 -3.69 -14.88 -11.77
N PRO A 83 -4.30 -13.68 -11.80
CA PRO A 83 -3.74 -12.54 -12.51
C PRO A 83 -2.40 -12.13 -11.87
N VAL A 84 -1.54 -11.43 -12.60
CA VAL A 84 -0.30 -10.91 -12.04
C VAL A 84 -0.28 -9.40 -12.20
N HIS A 85 -0.07 -8.71 -11.09
CA HIS A 85 -0.02 -7.25 -11.03
C HIS A 85 1.41 -6.86 -10.70
N LEU A 86 2.03 -6.07 -11.56
CA LEU A 86 3.34 -5.49 -11.34
C LEU A 86 3.16 -3.98 -11.24
N ALA A 87 3.51 -3.40 -10.11
CA ALA A 87 3.44 -1.97 -9.86
C ALA A 87 4.83 -1.39 -9.59
N VAL A 88 5.07 -0.19 -10.09
CA VAL A 88 6.29 0.57 -9.81
C VAL A 88 5.95 2.05 -9.68
N GLY A 89 6.46 2.68 -8.63
CA GLY A 89 6.14 4.06 -8.34
C GLY A 89 7.14 4.71 -7.38
N PRO A 90 7.45 5.99 -7.56
CA PRO A 90 8.16 6.74 -6.52
C PRO A 90 7.18 7.26 -5.47
N ASN A 91 7.51 7.05 -4.21
CA ASN A 91 6.98 7.73 -3.05
C ASN A 91 7.67 9.09 -2.92
N LEU A 92 6.93 10.18 -3.08
CA LEU A 92 7.44 11.55 -3.09
C LEU A 92 7.02 12.28 -1.82
N HIS A 93 7.97 12.48 -0.90
CA HIS A 93 7.73 13.26 0.31
C HIS A 93 7.71 14.76 -0.03
N LEU A 94 6.52 15.34 -0.10
CA LEU A 94 6.34 16.77 -0.39
C LEU A 94 6.53 17.63 0.85
N SER A 95 6.15 17.10 2.02
CA SER A 95 6.34 17.73 3.33
C SER A 95 6.35 16.65 4.44
N GLU A 96 6.52 17.04 5.69
CA GLU A 96 6.39 16.12 6.84
C GLU A 96 4.99 15.52 6.99
N ALA A 97 3.97 16.08 6.33
CA ALA A 97 2.57 15.68 6.48
C ALA A 97 1.94 15.14 5.19
N VAL A 98 2.61 15.27 4.05
CA VAL A 98 2.03 14.98 2.73
C VAL A 98 3.02 14.24 1.86
N GLU A 99 2.55 13.13 1.32
CA GLU A 99 3.28 12.27 0.40
C GLU A 99 2.44 12.01 -0.84
N LEU A 100 3.08 12.05 -2.01
CA LEU A 100 2.46 11.71 -3.29
C LEU A 100 2.97 10.34 -3.74
N LEU A 101 2.06 9.48 -4.16
CA LEU A 101 2.32 8.09 -4.54
C LEU A 101 1.90 7.86 -6.01
N PRO A 102 2.57 8.45 -7.01
CA PRO A 102 2.37 8.08 -8.39
C PRO A 102 2.84 6.64 -8.62
N GLU A 103 2.02 5.86 -9.30
CA GLU A 103 2.29 4.46 -9.60
C GLU A 103 1.92 4.17 -11.04
N VAL A 104 2.75 3.37 -11.71
CA VAL A 104 2.41 2.70 -12.96
C VAL A 104 2.29 1.21 -12.67
N SER A 105 1.15 0.63 -13.02
CA SER A 105 0.92 -0.80 -12.86
C SER A 105 0.57 -1.46 -14.18
N VAL A 106 1.01 -2.70 -14.32
CA VAL A 106 0.68 -3.59 -15.42
C VAL A 106 -0.04 -4.79 -14.82
N VAL A 107 -1.23 -5.07 -15.34
CA VAL A 107 -2.02 -6.23 -14.95
C VAL A 107 -2.00 -7.20 -16.10
N ARG A 108 -1.63 -8.45 -15.82
CA ARG A 108 -1.78 -9.56 -16.76
C ARG A 108 -2.89 -10.46 -16.26
N GLU A 109 -3.99 -10.48 -17.01
CA GLU A 109 -5.13 -11.35 -16.73
C GLU A 109 -4.71 -12.81 -16.87
N GLY A 110 -5.03 -13.62 -15.86
CA GLY A 110 -4.59 -15.00 -15.83
C GLY A 110 -5.21 -15.81 -16.98
N ALA A 111 -6.53 -15.70 -17.17
CA ALA A 111 -7.29 -16.59 -18.05
C ALA A 111 -7.10 -16.28 -19.55
N THR A 112 -6.99 -15.00 -19.90
CA THR A 112 -6.86 -14.55 -21.30
C THR A 112 -5.42 -14.26 -21.68
N GLY A 113 -4.54 -14.03 -20.69
CA GLY A 113 -3.17 -13.57 -20.92
C GLY A 113 -3.08 -12.13 -21.42
N GLU A 114 -4.22 -11.44 -21.54
CA GLU A 114 -4.29 -10.03 -21.93
C GLU A 114 -3.59 -9.17 -20.88
N SER A 115 -3.03 -8.05 -21.33
CA SER A 115 -2.32 -7.13 -20.47
C SER A 115 -2.92 -5.74 -20.56
N GLY A 116 -3.24 -5.17 -19.40
CA GLY A 116 -3.65 -3.79 -19.21
C GLY A 116 -2.55 -3.01 -18.50
N TRP A 117 -2.54 -1.70 -18.70
CA TRP A 117 -1.71 -0.79 -17.90
C TRP A 117 -2.61 0.25 -17.25
N ALA A 118 -2.25 0.65 -16.03
CA ALA A 118 -2.89 1.70 -15.28
C ALA A 118 -1.84 2.66 -14.74
N VAL A 119 -2.26 3.92 -14.56
CA VAL A 119 -1.47 4.94 -13.86
C VAL A 119 -2.35 5.46 -12.76
N THR A 120 -1.87 5.32 -11.53
CA THR A 120 -2.57 5.75 -10.32
C THR A 120 -1.78 6.87 -9.67
N VAL A 121 -2.46 7.80 -9.02
CA VAL A 121 -1.81 8.81 -8.19
C VAL A 121 -2.49 8.80 -6.83
N GLY A 122 -1.80 8.25 -5.85
CA GLY A 122 -2.20 8.29 -4.45
C GLY A 122 -1.70 9.55 -3.74
N VAL A 123 -2.39 9.95 -2.67
CA VAL A 123 -1.94 10.99 -1.75
C VAL A 123 -2.13 10.46 -0.34
N VAL A 124 -1.05 10.44 0.45
CA VAL A 124 -1.11 10.14 1.87
C VAL A 124 -0.95 11.43 2.64
N VAL A 125 -1.85 11.64 3.61
CA VAL A 125 -1.87 12.81 4.46
C VAL A 125 -1.85 12.35 5.91
N ASP A 126 -0.87 12.80 6.68
CA ASP A 126 -0.87 12.66 8.14
C ASP A 126 -1.58 13.88 8.77
N PRO A 127 -2.84 13.73 9.21
CA PRO A 127 -3.60 14.85 9.77
C PRO A 127 -3.01 15.34 11.10
N SER A 128 -2.30 14.50 11.86
CA SER A 128 -1.70 14.90 13.14
C SER A 128 -0.59 15.93 12.93
N ARG A 129 0.14 15.81 11.83
CA ARG A 129 1.22 16.73 11.43
C ARG A 129 0.67 18.04 10.86
N LEU A 130 -0.48 18.00 10.18
CA LEU A 130 -1.15 19.21 9.69
C LEU A 130 -1.71 20.09 10.82
N LEU A 131 -2.23 19.47 11.88
CA LEU A 131 -2.88 20.18 12.98
C LEU A 131 -1.90 20.68 14.07
N GLY A 132 -0.63 20.27 13.99
CA GLY A 132 0.43 20.53 14.98
C GLY A 132 1.06 21.92 15.02
N HIS A 133 0.42 22.98 14.48
CA HIS A 133 0.90 24.37 14.62
C HIS A 133 -0.02 25.28 15.47
N ALA A 134 -1.08 24.74 16.09
CA ALA A 134 -2.01 25.55 16.89
C ALA A 134 -1.70 25.60 18.41
N GLY A 135 -0.69 24.88 18.91
CA GLY A 135 -0.46 24.70 20.35
C GLY A 135 0.74 25.43 20.99
N GLY A 136 1.49 26.22 20.21
CA GLY A 136 2.79 26.76 20.63
C GLY A 136 2.79 28.23 21.03
N THR A 137 1.85 28.71 21.85
CA THR A 137 2.00 30.00 22.57
C THR A 137 1.43 29.90 23.98
N SER A 138 2.16 29.25 24.89
CA SER A 138 2.05 29.59 26.32
C SER A 138 3.29 30.37 26.70
N ALA A 139 3.04 31.60 27.15
CA ALA A 139 3.96 32.69 27.33
C ALA A 139 5.09 32.43 28.34
N SER A 140 6.16 33.18 28.13
CA SER A 140 7.13 33.58 29.16
C SER A 140 6.45 34.06 30.45
N SER A 141 6.90 33.53 31.60
CA SER A 141 7.13 34.28 32.84
C SER A 141 7.97 33.44 33.79
#